data_AF-I3R4E4-F1
#
_entry.id   AF-I3R4E4-F1
#
_cell.length_a   1.000
_cell.length_b   1.000
_cell.length_c   1.000
_cell.angle_alpha   90.00
_cell.angle_beta   90.00
_cell.angle_gamma   90.00
#
_symmetry.space_group_name_H-M   'P 1'
#
loop_
_entity.id
_entity.type
_entity.pdbx_description
1 polymer ?
#
loop_
_entity_poly.entity_id
_entity_poly.type
_entity_poly.pdbx_seq_one_letter_code
_entity_poly.pdbx_strand_id
1 'polypeptide(L)' 'MSHHDATEIRIVPPCGVCRELLADYNEDMRVIVPVEGENRVASAIDLLPTRT' A
#
# COMPACT_ATOMS: atom_id res chain seq x y z
N MET A 1 1.03 27.00 -6.75
CA MET A 1 0.60 25.89 -5.87
C MET A 1 -0.62 25.28 -6.55
N SER A 2 -0.44 24.14 -7.21
CA SER A 2 -1.49 23.48 -7.98
C SER A 2 -2.66 23.07 -7.07
N HIS A 3 -3.88 23.32 -7.56
CA HIS A 3 -5.15 22.97 -6.93
C HIS A 3 -5.14 21.53 -6.43
N HIS A 4 -5.41 21.35 -5.13
CA HIS A 4 -5.77 20.05 -4.53
C HIS A 4 -7.28 19.80 -4.68
N ASP A 5 -7.84 20.02 -5.88
CA ASP A 5 -9.27 19.78 -6.17
C ASP A 5 -9.55 18.31 -6.52
N ALA A 6 -8.84 17.38 -5.88
CA ALA A 6 -9.15 15.97 -6.01
C ALA A 6 -10.47 15.69 -5.25
N THR A 7 -11.57 15.64 -6.00
CA THR A 7 -12.92 15.39 -5.46
C THR A 7 -13.14 13.90 -5.13
N GLU A 8 -12.28 13.02 -5.65
CA GLU A 8 -12.36 11.58 -5.48
C GLU A 8 -11.22 11.05 -4.60
N ILE A 9 -11.57 10.23 -3.60
CA ILE A 9 -10.60 9.54 -2.76
C ILE A 9 -10.04 8.36 -3.56
N ARG A 10 -8.74 8.41 -3.86
CA ARG A 10 -8.01 7.34 -4.56
C ARG A 10 -7.07 6.62 -3.61
N ILE A 11 -7.15 5.30 -3.57
CA ILE A 11 -6.15 4.49 -2.87
C ILE A 11 -4.85 4.49 -3.66
N VAL A 12 -3.76 4.83 -2.98
CA VAL A 12 -2.40 4.78 -3.53
C VAL A 12 -1.67 3.61 -2.88
N PRO A 13 -1.33 2.54 -3.61
CA PRO A 13 -0.60 1.43 -3.04
C PRO A 13 0.80 1.87 -2.59
N PRO A 14 1.38 1.25 -1.54
CA PRO A 14 2.74 1.55 -1.12
C PRO A 14 3.74 1.21 -2.24
N CYS A 15 4.69 2.11 -2.47
CA CYS A 15 5.83 1.86 -3.37
C CYS A 15 6.83 0.89 -2.71
N GLY A 16 7.88 0.49 -3.43
CA GLY A 16 8.86 -0.49 -2.94
C GLY A 16 9.47 -0.13 -1.58
N VAL A 17 9.96 1.12 -1.41
CA VAL A 17 10.54 1.57 -0.14
C VAL A 17 9.53 1.57 1.00
N CYS A 18 8.29 1.97 0.73
CA CYS A 18 7.23 1.92 1.74
C CYS A 18 6.92 0.48 2.17
N ARG A 19 6.90 -0.48 1.23
CA ARG A 19 6.64 -1.89 1.57
C ARG A 19 7.71 -2.45 2.50
N GLU A 20 8.99 -2.21 2.20
CA GLU A 20 10.11 -2.62 3.04
C GLU A 20 10.00 -2.00 4.44
N LEU A 21 9.83 -0.67 4.53
CA LEU A 21 9.71 0.03 5.81
C LEU A 21 8.52 -0.45 6.64
N LEU A 22 7.35 -0.66 6.01
CA LEU A 22 6.15 -1.10 6.70
C LEU A 22 6.30 -2.52 7.24
N ALA A 23 6.91 -3.42 6.47
CA ALA A 23 7.18 -4.80 6.89
C ALA A 23 8.24 -4.86 8.00
N ASP A 24 9.29 -4.03 7.94
CA ASP A 24 10.32 -3.96 8.98
C ASP A 24 9.79 -3.35 10.29
N TYR A 25 8.84 -2.42 10.22
CA TYR A 25 8.31 -1.72 11.40
C TYR A 25 7.27 -2.53 12.17
N ASN A 26 6.48 -3.35 11.49
CA ASN A 26 5.48 -4.23 12.09
C ASN A 26 5.25 -5.44 11.17
N GLU A 27 5.58 -6.62 11.64
CA GLU A 27 5.39 -7.89 10.91
C GLU A 27 3.92 -8.16 10.55
N ASP A 28 2.98 -7.69 11.38
CA ASP A 28 1.54 -7.82 11.17
C ASP A 28 0.91 -6.59 10.46
N MET A 29 1.73 -5.73 9.84
CA MET A 29 1.23 -4.52 9.18
C MET A 29 0.27 -4.88 8.03
N ARG A 30 -0.91 -4.25 8.02
CA ARG A 30 -1.93 -4.42 6.98
C ARG A 30 -2.13 -3.12 6.20
N VAL A 31 -2.26 -3.24 4.88
CA VAL A 31 -2.48 -2.10 3.96
C VAL A 31 -3.64 -2.39 3.02
N ILE A 32 -4.25 -1.35 2.48
CA ILE A 32 -5.28 -1.48 1.43
C ILE A 32 -4.61 -1.26 0.08
N VAL A 33 -4.80 -2.22 -0.83
CA VAL A 33 -4.29 -2.17 -2.20
C VAL A 33 -5.41 -2.43 -3.20
N PRO A 34 -5.44 -1.73 -4.34
CA PRO A 34 -6.36 -2.04 -5.42
C PRO A 34 -5.88 -3.30 -6.17
N VAL A 35 -6.73 -4.31 -6.27
CA VAL A 35 -6.53 -5.56 -7.01
C VAL A 35 -7.74 -5.78 -7.90
N GLU A 36 -7.53 -5.83 -9.22
CA GLU A 36 -8.60 -6.05 -10.21
C GLU A 36 -9.80 -5.08 -10.07
N GLY A 37 -9.53 -3.84 -9.65
CA GLY A 37 -10.56 -2.80 -9.46
C GLY A 37 -11.23 -2.82 -8.08
N GLU A 38 -10.90 -3.78 -7.21
CA GLU A 38 -11.39 -3.87 -5.85
C GLU A 38 -10.33 -3.48 -4.82
N ASN A 39 -10.75 -2.84 -3.74
CA ASN A 39 -9.86 -2.53 -2.62
C ASN A 39 -9.78 -3.72 -1.68
N ARG A 40 -8.59 -4.32 -1.54
CA ARG A 40 -8.35 -5.48 -0.67
C ARG A 40 -7.35 -5.15 0.42
N VAL A 41 -7.53 -5.77 1.58
CA VAL A 41 -6.55 -5.74 2.66
C VAL A 41 -5.49 -6.79 2.36
N ALA A 42 -4.22 -6.42 2.45
CA ALA A 42 -3.07 -7.31 2.32
C ALA A 42 -2.08 -7.06 3.46
N SER A 43 -1.31 -8.07 3.84
CA SER A 43 -0.15 -7.88 4.71
C SER A 43 0.96 -7.16 3.94
N ALA A 44 1.69 -6.27 4.59
CA ALA A 44 2.75 -5.50 3.93
C ALA A 44 3.88 -6.41 3.42
N ILE A 45 4.18 -7.50 4.15
CA ILE A 45 5.23 -8.47 3.79
C ILE A 45 4.90 -9.24 2.50
N ASP A 46 3.63 -9.59 2.27
CA ASP A 46 3.17 -10.31 1.07
C ASP A 46 3.35 -9.50 -0.23
N LEU A 47 3.55 -8.18 -0.10
CA LEU A 47 3.80 -7.27 -1.23
C LEU A 47 5.28 -7.21 -1.64
N LEU A 48 6.17 -7.92 -0.93
CA LEU A 48 7.61 -8.01 -1.19
C LEU A 48 7.94 -9.36 -1.85
N PRO A 49 8.28 -9.40 -3.16
CA PRO A 49 8.43 -10.66 -3.90
C PRO A 49 9.49 -11.63 -3.37
N THR A 50 10.42 -11.14 -2.55
CA THR A 50 11.60 -11.90 -2.08
C THR A 50 11.60 -12.13 -0.57
N ARG A 51 10.56 -11.69 0.16
CA ARG A 51 10.40 -11.95 1.60
C ARG A 51 9.20 -12.87 1.79
N THR A 52 9.42 -14.05 2.37
CA THR A 52 8.40 -15.07 2.68
C THR A 52 8.53 -15.51 4.12
#